data_AF-A0A172TCT4-F1
#
_entry.id   AF-A0A172TCT4-F1
#
_cell.length_a   1.000
_cell.length_b   1.000
_cell.length_c   1.000
_cell.angle_alpha   90.00
_cell.angle_beta   90.00
_cell.angle_gamma   90.00
#
_symmetry.space_group_name_H-M   'P 1'
#
loop_
_entity.id
_entity.type
_entity.pdbx_description
1 polymer ?
#
loop_
_entity_poly.entity_id
_entity_poly.type
_entity_poly.pdbx_seq_one_letter_code
_entity_poly.pdbx_strand_id
1 'polypeptide(L)'
;MAHVVVSRIRRFLNPQLLRRGAAAFLLTVGVFGMGPGAFSQSVPALPASRQAASIPALPSASPSPRSFRYLRPGKAALPAARPGERVLLTLESPGRSLKLTRAQLLALPTMRYTTEQPQLNRTFTYEGVPLRDLARLGGFAGKDLRVYASNGFMVIIRAGDYLNTPIMLAHTAGSKPIPVLQKGPLTIVLPANATQFPARLYSRYWVWYAAKISPAP
;
A
#
# COMPACT_ATOMS: atom_id res chain seq x y z
N MET A 1 -38.37 4.53 30.31
CA MET A 1 -37.83 3.24 30.78
C MET A 1 -36.39 3.13 30.31
N ALA A 2 -35.46 3.30 31.25
CA ALA A 2 -34.02 3.28 31.04
C ALA A 2 -33.49 1.86 31.23
N HIS A 3 -32.61 1.38 30.36
CA HIS A 3 -31.70 0.29 30.71
C HIS A 3 -30.34 0.51 30.04
N VAL A 4 -29.43 1.03 30.87
CA VAL A 4 -27.99 1.06 30.69
C VAL A 4 -27.47 -0.34 31.02
N VAL A 5 -26.66 -0.94 30.15
CA VAL A 5 -25.89 -2.15 30.46
C VAL A 5 -24.41 -1.84 30.40
N VAL A 6 -23.79 -2.08 31.55
CA VAL A 6 -22.41 -1.82 31.96
C VAL A 6 -21.53 -3.05 31.69
N SER A 7 -20.22 -2.81 31.56
CA SER A 7 -19.09 -3.75 31.70
C SER A 7 -18.81 -4.70 30.52
N ARG A 8 -17.56 -4.98 30.13
CA ARG A 8 -16.45 -5.37 31.02
C ARG A 8 -15.09 -5.15 30.33
N ILE A 9 -14.20 -4.50 31.06
CA ILE A 9 -12.75 -4.41 30.81
C ILE A 9 -12.12 -5.79 31.04
N ARG A 10 -11.29 -6.28 30.11
CA ARG A 10 -10.23 -7.25 30.44
C ARG A 10 -8.89 -6.76 29.92
N ARG A 11 -8.10 -6.36 30.92
CA ARG A 11 -6.67 -6.04 30.92
C ARG A 11 -5.92 -7.38 30.89
N PHE A 12 -4.98 -7.58 29.97
CA PHE A 12 -3.99 -8.65 30.04
C PHE A 12 -2.60 -8.02 29.79
N LEU A 13 -1.89 -7.78 30.89
CA LEU A 13 -0.42 -7.94 30.96
C LEU A 13 -0.16 -9.47 30.99
N ASN A 14 0.98 -10.06 30.63
CA ASN A 14 2.38 -9.67 30.75
C ASN A 14 3.21 -10.58 29.82
N PRO A 15 4.47 -10.23 29.50
CA PRO A 15 5.36 -10.93 28.58
C PRO A 15 6.17 -12.00 29.30
N GLN A 16 6.98 -12.74 28.52
CA GLN A 16 8.24 -13.43 28.84
C GLN A 16 8.27 -14.80 28.13
N LEU A 17 9.15 -14.96 27.14
CA LEU A 17 9.79 -16.24 26.86
C LEU A 17 11.21 -15.98 26.34
N LEU A 18 12.11 -16.11 27.30
CA LEU A 18 13.55 -16.23 27.25
C LEU A 18 13.95 -17.55 26.56
N ARG A 19 15.05 -17.55 25.77
CA ARG A 19 16.13 -18.57 25.67
C ARG A 19 16.79 -18.56 24.28
N ARG A 20 18.05 -18.14 24.19
CA ARG A 20 19.31 -18.93 24.28
C ARG A 20 19.60 -19.74 23.01
N GLY A 21 20.74 -19.46 22.38
CA GLY A 21 21.33 -20.28 21.32
C GLY A 21 22.60 -19.65 20.77
N ALA A 22 23.72 -19.86 21.45
CA ALA A 22 25.07 -19.58 20.97
C ALA A 22 25.61 -20.82 20.21
N ALA A 23 26.32 -20.61 19.10
CA ALA A 23 27.24 -21.57 18.48
C ALA A 23 28.15 -20.76 17.54
N ALA A 24 29.43 -20.56 17.88
CA ALA A 24 30.56 -21.49 17.72
C ALA A 24 31.35 -21.12 16.46
N PHE A 25 32.43 -20.37 16.71
CA PHE A 25 33.55 -20.11 15.80
C PHE A 25 34.30 -21.40 15.49
N LEU A 26 34.70 -21.58 14.23
CA LEU A 26 35.78 -22.48 13.85
C LEU A 26 36.73 -21.75 12.89
N LEU A 27 38.00 -21.71 13.31
CA LEU A 27 39.16 -21.30 12.55
C LEU A 27 39.41 -22.24 11.36
N THR A 28 39.91 -21.71 10.25
CA THR A 28 40.92 -22.42 9.45
C THR A 28 41.92 -21.42 8.88
N VAL A 29 43.18 -21.67 9.20
CA VAL A 29 44.38 -20.96 8.76
C VAL A 29 44.78 -21.47 7.38
N GLY A 30 45.22 -20.57 6.50
CA GLY A 30 45.90 -20.91 5.24
C GLY A 30 46.93 -19.84 4.89
N VAL A 31 48.20 -20.14 5.18
CA VAL A 31 49.42 -19.38 4.82
C VAL A 31 49.94 -19.85 3.45
N PHE A 32 50.79 -19.03 2.81
CA PHE A 32 51.66 -19.22 1.62
C PHE A 32 51.17 -18.50 0.35
N GLY A 33 51.97 -17.74 -0.40
CA GLY A 33 53.42 -17.52 -0.36
C GLY A 33 53.84 -16.35 -1.27
N MET A 34 55.05 -15.88 -1.02
CA MET A 34 55.71 -14.70 -1.58
C MET A 34 56.54 -15.07 -2.83
N GLY A 35 56.64 -14.18 -3.82
CA GLY A 35 57.63 -14.31 -4.91
C GLY A 35 57.43 -13.35 -6.09
N PRO A 36 58.38 -12.43 -6.38
CA PRO A 36 58.33 -11.50 -7.51
C PRO A 36 59.12 -12.03 -8.72
N GLY A 37 58.69 -11.69 -9.93
CA GLY A 37 59.40 -12.02 -11.18
C GLY A 37 59.07 -11.03 -12.29
N ALA A 38 60.11 -10.33 -12.76
CA ALA A 38 60.10 -9.33 -13.81
C ALA A 38 60.51 -9.92 -15.19
N PHE A 39 60.39 -9.09 -16.25
CA PHE A 39 60.90 -9.27 -17.64
C PHE A 39 60.07 -10.19 -18.55
N SER A 40 59.85 -9.96 -19.85
CA SER A 40 60.24 -8.92 -20.83
C SER A 40 59.44 -9.15 -22.14
N GLN A 41 59.20 -8.09 -22.92
CA GLN A 41 58.92 -8.07 -24.37
C GLN A 41 57.59 -8.73 -24.85
N SER A 42 56.85 -8.18 -25.82
CA SER A 42 57.24 -7.57 -27.09
C SER A 42 56.08 -6.76 -27.70
N VAL A 43 56.40 -5.62 -28.30
CA VAL A 43 55.50 -4.79 -29.13
C VAL A 43 55.41 -5.38 -30.54
N PRO A 44 54.22 -5.39 -31.17
CA PRO A 44 54.16 -4.93 -32.55
C PRO A 44 53.01 -3.95 -32.82
N ALA A 45 53.24 -3.15 -33.86
CA ALA A 45 52.52 -1.97 -34.29
C ALA A 45 51.09 -2.23 -34.83
N LEU A 46 50.30 -1.15 -34.83
CA LEU A 46 48.93 -1.02 -35.34
C LEU A 46 48.76 -1.47 -36.81
N PRO A 47 47.52 -1.80 -37.23
CA PRO A 47 46.75 -0.75 -37.90
C PRO A 47 45.31 -0.60 -37.38
N ALA A 48 44.80 0.60 -37.58
CA ALA A 48 43.51 1.11 -37.17
C ALA A 48 42.31 0.23 -37.60
N SER A 49 41.56 -0.26 -36.61
CA SER A 49 40.17 -0.65 -36.78
C SER A 49 39.29 0.33 -36.01
N ARG A 50 38.75 1.31 -36.74
CA ARG A 50 37.74 2.24 -36.26
C ARG A 50 36.42 1.48 -36.13
N GLN A 51 36.24 0.73 -35.05
CA GLN A 51 34.96 0.10 -34.75
C GLN A 51 34.08 1.12 -34.04
N ALA A 52 33.24 1.78 -34.83
CA ALA A 52 32.16 2.60 -34.34
C ALA A 52 31.16 1.74 -33.56
N ALA A 53 30.68 2.30 -32.45
CA ALA A 53 29.44 1.98 -31.77
C ALA A 53 29.28 0.56 -31.17
N SER A 54 29.56 0.47 -29.88
CA SER A 54 28.65 -0.21 -28.95
C SER A 54 28.81 0.44 -27.58
N ILE A 55 28.03 1.49 -27.33
CA ILE A 55 27.75 1.94 -25.96
C ILE A 55 27.15 0.72 -25.27
N PRO A 56 27.73 0.16 -24.18
CA PRO A 56 27.02 -0.84 -23.41
C PRO A 56 25.71 -0.19 -22.97
N ALA A 57 24.60 -0.78 -23.43
CA ALA A 57 23.27 -0.31 -23.11
C ALA A 57 23.21 0.01 -21.62
N LEU A 58 22.79 1.23 -21.30
CA LEU A 58 22.43 1.65 -19.95
C LEU A 58 21.73 0.46 -19.28
N PRO A 59 22.12 0.04 -18.06
CA PRO A 59 21.31 -0.92 -17.32
C PRO A 59 19.91 -0.35 -17.35
N SER A 60 19.00 -1.11 -17.99
CA SER A 60 17.62 -0.72 -18.17
C SER A 60 17.15 -0.19 -16.83
N ALA A 61 16.87 1.11 -16.79
CA ALA A 61 16.36 1.76 -15.60
C ALA A 61 15.25 0.83 -15.10
N SER A 62 15.50 0.19 -13.95
CA SER A 62 14.48 -0.61 -13.29
C SER A 62 13.23 0.27 -13.29
N PRO A 63 12.07 -0.20 -13.78
CA PRO A 63 10.88 0.62 -13.78
C PRO A 63 10.59 0.93 -12.31
N SER A 64 10.98 2.12 -11.86
CA SER A 64 10.63 2.65 -10.55
C SER A 64 9.13 2.44 -10.40
N PRO A 65 8.64 1.85 -9.29
CA PRO A 65 7.23 1.53 -9.15
C PRO A 65 6.38 2.78 -9.41
N ARG A 66 5.77 2.71 -10.59
CA ARG A 66 4.79 3.55 -11.27
C ARG A 66 4.11 4.54 -10.32
N SER A 67 4.36 5.83 -10.59
CA SER A 67 3.55 6.96 -10.15
C SER A 67 2.05 6.61 -10.23
N PHE A 68 1.34 6.69 -9.11
CA PHE A 68 -0.11 6.54 -8.98
C PHE A 68 -0.83 6.95 -10.27
N ARG A 69 -1.37 5.98 -11.03
CA ARG A 69 -2.01 6.26 -12.32
C ARG A 69 -3.43 6.77 -12.09
N TYR A 70 -3.55 8.08 -11.96
CA TYR A 70 -4.84 8.74 -11.86
C TYR A 70 -5.63 8.59 -13.15
N LEU A 71 -6.88 8.13 -13.03
CA LEU A 71 -7.86 8.16 -14.11
C LEU A 71 -8.46 9.56 -14.24
N ARG A 72 -8.71 10.22 -13.11
CA ARG A 72 -9.25 11.58 -13.06
C ARG A 72 -8.55 12.37 -11.96
N PRO A 73 -8.01 13.58 -12.26
CA PRO A 73 -7.68 14.51 -11.20
C PRO A 73 -8.98 14.88 -10.47
N GLY A 74 -8.93 14.91 -9.13
CA GLY A 74 -10.11 15.28 -8.34
C GLY A 74 -10.57 16.70 -8.66
N LYS A 75 -11.85 16.98 -8.45
CA LYS A 75 -12.34 18.37 -8.49
C LYS A 75 -11.69 19.16 -7.36
N ALA A 76 -11.34 20.42 -7.63
CA ALA A 76 -10.69 21.32 -6.67
C ALA A 76 -11.54 21.54 -5.40
N ALA A 77 -12.87 21.46 -5.52
CA ALA A 77 -13.80 21.55 -4.42
C ALA A 77 -14.74 20.34 -4.40
N LEU A 78 -15.02 19.85 -3.18
CA LEU A 78 -16.05 18.85 -2.97
C LEU A 78 -17.43 19.46 -3.22
N PRO A 79 -18.33 18.78 -3.95
CA PRO A 79 -19.70 19.25 -4.08
C PRO A 79 -20.38 19.27 -2.70
N ALA A 80 -21.31 20.21 -2.51
CA ALA A 80 -22.15 20.23 -1.32
C ALA A 80 -22.92 18.90 -1.21
N ALA A 81 -22.97 18.35 0.01
CA ALA A 81 -23.76 17.14 0.27
C ALA A 81 -25.24 17.47 0.05
N ARG A 82 -25.95 16.65 -0.71
CA ARG A 82 -27.38 16.82 -0.90
C ARG A 82 -28.13 16.41 0.39
N PRO A 83 -29.14 17.16 0.84
CA PRO A 83 -29.98 16.74 1.96
C PRO A 83 -30.58 15.35 1.68
N GLY A 84 -30.42 14.40 2.62
CA GLY A 84 -30.90 13.03 2.48
C GLY A 84 -29.96 12.05 1.77
N GLU A 85 -28.79 12.49 1.27
CA GLU A 85 -27.83 11.57 0.67
C GLU A 85 -27.14 10.70 1.73
N ARG A 86 -27.09 9.38 1.50
CA ARG A 86 -26.47 8.44 2.45
C ARG A 86 -24.96 8.68 2.53
N VAL A 87 -24.46 8.85 3.75
CA VAL A 87 -23.03 8.88 4.04
C VAL A 87 -22.44 7.49 3.76
N LEU A 88 -21.38 7.44 2.94
CA LEU A 88 -20.69 6.19 2.61
C LEU A 88 -19.38 6.04 3.37
N LEU A 89 -18.64 7.14 3.55
CA LEU A 89 -17.36 7.13 4.25
C LEU A 89 -17.33 8.26 5.28
N THR A 90 -16.81 7.98 6.46
CA THR A 90 -16.49 9.01 7.46
C THR A 90 -14.99 9.06 7.67
N LEU A 91 -14.39 10.24 7.48
CA LEU A 91 -13.02 10.51 7.91
C LEU A 91 -13.09 11.18 9.28
N GLU A 92 -12.51 10.55 10.29
CA GLU A 92 -12.54 11.03 11.67
C GLU A 92 -11.12 11.36 12.12
N SER A 93 -10.92 12.55 12.67
CA SER A 93 -9.68 12.98 13.30
C SER A 93 -9.98 13.73 14.59
N PRO A 94 -9.00 13.88 15.50
CA PRO A 94 -9.20 14.61 16.74
C PRO A 94 -9.72 16.04 16.44
N GLY A 95 -10.96 16.33 16.83
CA GLY A 95 -11.60 17.63 16.61
C GLY A 95 -12.23 17.85 15.22
N ARG A 96 -12.20 16.86 14.30
CA ARG A 96 -12.81 17.00 12.97
C ARG A 96 -13.43 15.69 12.48
N SER A 97 -14.67 15.75 12.02
CA SER A 97 -15.34 14.64 11.35
C SER A 97 -15.84 15.10 9.98
N LEU A 98 -15.36 14.45 8.93
CA LEU A 98 -15.78 14.69 7.55
C LEU A 98 -16.59 13.50 7.06
N LYS A 99 -17.89 13.70 6.89
CA LYS A 99 -18.80 12.71 6.30
C LYS A 99 -18.84 12.91 4.79
N LEU A 100 -18.52 11.86 4.04
CA LEU A 100 -18.48 11.87 2.58
C LEU A 100 -19.63 11.05 2.01
N THR A 101 -20.39 11.70 1.14
CA THR A 101 -21.45 11.05 0.36
C THR A 101 -20.89 10.41 -0.91
N ARG A 102 -21.73 9.66 -1.63
CA ARG A 102 -21.36 9.05 -2.90
C ARG A 102 -20.93 10.09 -3.93
N ALA A 103 -21.71 11.15 -4.10
CA ALA A 103 -21.38 12.22 -5.05
C ALA A 103 -20.03 12.89 -4.74
N GLN A 104 -19.72 13.06 -3.45
CA GLN A 104 -18.45 13.61 -2.99
C GLN A 104 -17.28 12.66 -3.26
N LEU A 105 -17.43 11.37 -2.98
CA LEU A 105 -16.40 10.37 -3.31
C LEU A 105 -16.11 10.30 -4.81
N LEU A 106 -17.13 10.42 -5.66
CA LEU A 106 -16.98 10.44 -7.12
C LEU A 106 -16.32 11.73 -7.64
N ALA A 107 -16.33 12.80 -6.85
CA ALA A 107 -15.66 14.06 -7.18
C ALA A 107 -14.18 14.07 -6.79
N LEU A 108 -13.74 13.12 -5.95
CA LEU A 108 -12.35 13.01 -5.51
C LEU A 108 -11.44 12.42 -6.58
N PRO A 109 -10.10 12.57 -6.42
CA PRO A 109 -9.14 11.97 -7.34
C PRO A 109 -9.37 10.47 -7.43
N THR A 110 -9.56 9.97 -8.65
CA THR A 110 -9.85 8.56 -8.88
C THR A 110 -8.66 7.90 -9.56
N MET A 111 -8.22 6.79 -9.00
CA MET A 111 -7.21 5.91 -9.56
C MET A 111 -7.90 4.66 -10.15
N ARG A 112 -7.29 4.05 -11.17
CA ARG A 112 -7.79 2.82 -11.79
C ARG A 112 -6.69 1.81 -12.02
N TYR A 113 -6.94 0.58 -11.59
CA TYR A 113 -6.13 -0.57 -11.99
C TYR A 113 -6.92 -1.88 -11.90
N THR A 114 -6.39 -2.88 -12.56
CA THR A 114 -6.92 -4.24 -12.55
C THR A 114 -6.12 -5.07 -11.56
N THR A 115 -6.83 -5.78 -10.67
CA THR A 115 -6.22 -6.71 -9.73
C THR A 115 -7.16 -7.88 -9.47
N GLU A 116 -6.58 -9.01 -9.08
CA GLU A 116 -7.33 -10.15 -8.59
C GLU A 116 -7.84 -9.88 -7.16
N GLN A 117 -9.12 -10.15 -6.91
CA GLN A 117 -9.71 -10.13 -5.60
C GLN A 117 -9.48 -11.48 -4.91
N PRO A 118 -8.67 -11.55 -3.84
CA PRO A 118 -8.18 -12.82 -3.31
C PRO A 118 -9.24 -13.71 -2.65
N GLN A 119 -10.42 -13.18 -2.32
CA GLN A 119 -11.51 -13.96 -1.73
C GLN A 119 -12.64 -14.30 -2.69
N LEU A 120 -12.65 -13.69 -3.88
CA LEU A 120 -13.56 -14.08 -4.97
C LEU A 120 -12.82 -14.86 -6.06
N ASN A 121 -11.48 -14.87 -6.04
CA ASN A 121 -10.60 -15.45 -7.07
C ASN A 121 -11.00 -14.96 -8.46
N ARG A 122 -11.31 -13.66 -8.55
CA ARG A 122 -11.77 -13.00 -9.77
C ARG A 122 -11.03 -11.69 -9.96
N THR A 123 -10.63 -11.45 -11.19
CA THR A 123 -9.97 -10.21 -11.60
C THR A 123 -11.00 -9.17 -11.96
N PHE A 124 -10.91 -8.00 -11.33
CA PHE A 124 -11.75 -6.85 -11.62
C PHE A 124 -10.90 -5.61 -11.86
N THR A 125 -11.39 -4.74 -12.74
CA THR A 125 -10.85 -3.38 -12.89
C THR A 125 -11.53 -2.49 -11.87
N TYR A 126 -10.79 -2.10 -10.83
CA TYR A 126 -11.31 -1.23 -9.78
C TYR A 126 -11.01 0.23 -10.05
N GLU A 127 -11.96 1.08 -9.66
CA GLU A 127 -11.80 2.53 -9.65
C GLU A 127 -12.16 3.06 -8.26
N GLY A 128 -11.30 3.93 -7.74
CA GLY A 128 -11.40 4.39 -6.36
C GLY A 128 -10.50 5.55 -6.02
N VAL A 129 -10.68 6.09 -4.81
CA VAL A 129 -9.85 7.18 -4.30
C VAL A 129 -8.62 6.60 -3.61
N PRO A 130 -7.40 7.05 -3.93
CA PRO A 130 -6.20 6.53 -3.27
C PRO A 130 -6.19 6.95 -1.79
N LEU A 131 -5.72 6.06 -0.92
CA LEU A 131 -5.72 6.28 0.53
C LEU A 131 -4.88 7.51 0.94
N ARG A 132 -3.81 7.81 0.20
CA ARG A 132 -2.99 9.01 0.44
C ARG A 132 -3.78 10.31 0.34
N ASP A 133 -4.72 10.39 -0.61
CA ASP A 133 -5.50 11.60 -0.85
C ASP A 133 -6.63 11.70 0.17
N LEU A 134 -7.20 10.56 0.60
CA LEU A 134 -8.13 10.52 1.74
C LEU A 134 -7.46 10.93 3.05
N ALA A 135 -6.22 10.49 3.29
CA ALA A 135 -5.46 10.89 4.48
C ALA A 135 -5.15 12.38 4.49
N ARG A 136 -4.81 12.95 3.33
CA ARG A 136 -4.63 14.39 3.15
C ARG A 136 -5.92 15.16 3.41
N LEU A 137 -7.05 14.69 2.85
CA LEU A 137 -8.36 15.30 3.04
C LEU A 137 -8.82 15.28 4.51
N GLY A 138 -8.52 14.19 5.22
CA GLY A 138 -8.81 14.03 6.65
C GLY A 138 -7.87 14.78 7.59
N GLY A 139 -6.77 15.35 7.08
CA GLY A 139 -5.77 16.08 7.86
C GLY A 139 -4.82 15.18 8.67
N PHE A 140 -4.64 13.93 8.26
CA PHE A 140 -3.77 12.95 8.94
C PHE A 140 -2.81 12.23 7.99
N ALA A 141 -2.44 12.88 6.89
CA ALA A 141 -1.39 12.38 6.00
C ALA A 141 -0.08 12.14 6.77
N GLY A 142 0.58 11.02 6.51
CA GLY A 142 1.80 10.61 7.20
C GLY A 142 1.58 9.84 8.51
N LYS A 143 0.33 9.73 8.99
CA LYS A 143 -0.02 8.85 10.12
C LYS A 143 -0.50 7.49 9.62
N ASP A 144 -0.38 6.48 10.48
CA ASP A 144 -0.99 5.18 10.25
C ASP A 144 -2.52 5.33 10.22
N LEU A 145 -3.18 4.60 9.33
CA LEU A 145 -4.61 4.67 9.12
C LEU A 145 -5.31 3.47 9.74
N ARG A 146 -6.31 3.73 10.56
CA ARG A 146 -7.28 2.74 11.00
C ARG A 146 -8.45 2.76 10.04
N VAL A 147 -8.65 1.67 9.31
CA VAL A 147 -9.82 1.49 8.43
C VAL A 147 -10.81 0.57 9.13
N TYR A 148 -12.03 1.07 9.31
CA TYR A 148 -13.14 0.37 9.92
C TYR A 148 -14.18 0.00 8.88
N ALA A 149 -14.57 -1.27 8.90
CA ALA A 149 -15.69 -1.80 8.14
C ALA A 149 -16.99 -1.74 8.96
N SER A 150 -18.13 -1.70 8.26
CA SER A 150 -19.44 -1.73 8.91
C SER A 150 -19.75 -3.04 9.64
N ASN A 151 -18.99 -4.12 9.37
CA ASN A 151 -19.11 -5.40 10.05
C ASN A 151 -18.25 -5.51 11.32
N GLY A 152 -17.64 -4.41 11.77
CA GLY A 152 -16.77 -4.38 12.95
C GLY A 152 -15.32 -4.80 12.70
N PHE A 153 -14.95 -5.15 11.47
CA PHE A 153 -13.56 -5.42 11.11
C PHE A 153 -12.74 -4.12 11.07
N MET A 154 -11.53 -4.17 11.61
CA MET A 154 -10.60 -3.03 11.60
C MET A 154 -9.19 -3.51 11.29
N VAL A 155 -8.49 -2.76 10.43
CA VAL A 155 -7.07 -2.94 10.16
C VAL A 155 -6.32 -1.62 10.30
N ILE A 156 -5.02 -1.74 10.54
CA ILE A 156 -4.09 -0.61 10.54
C ILE A 156 -3.25 -0.72 9.26
N ILE A 157 -3.27 0.33 8.45
CA ILE A 157 -2.43 0.49 7.25
C ILE A 157 -1.36 1.52 7.57
N ARG A 158 -0.09 1.16 7.43
CA ARG A 158 1.00 2.06 7.82
C ARG A 158 1.15 3.22 6.85
N ALA A 159 1.66 4.34 7.35
CA ALA A 159 2.01 5.50 6.55
C ALA A 159 2.87 5.14 5.33
N GLY A 160 3.95 4.40 5.56
CA GLY A 160 4.84 3.94 4.49
C GLY A 160 4.13 3.11 3.43
N ASP A 161 3.11 2.33 3.80
CA ASP A 161 2.45 1.44 2.86
C ASP A 161 1.57 2.20 1.87
N TYR A 162 0.71 3.11 2.34
CA TYR A 162 -0.22 3.84 1.46
C TYR A 162 0.43 5.04 0.75
N LEU A 163 1.59 5.51 1.24
CA LEU A 163 2.35 6.57 0.58
C LEU A 163 3.16 6.02 -0.60
N ASN A 164 3.71 4.82 -0.48
CA ASN A 164 4.57 4.22 -1.51
C ASN A 164 3.81 3.27 -2.45
N THR A 165 2.74 2.64 -1.98
CA THR A 165 1.93 1.73 -2.80
C THR A 165 0.58 2.34 -3.11
N PRO A 166 0.07 2.17 -4.34
CA PRO A 166 -1.19 2.76 -4.75
C PRO A 166 -2.42 1.98 -4.24
N ILE A 167 -2.57 1.97 -2.91
CA ILE A 167 -3.73 1.43 -2.20
C ILE A 167 -4.88 2.42 -2.35
N MET A 168 -6.07 1.91 -2.68
CA MET A 168 -7.25 2.74 -2.90
C MET A 168 -8.49 2.21 -2.19
N LEU A 169 -9.38 3.14 -1.88
CA LEU A 169 -10.75 2.86 -1.51
C LEU A 169 -11.59 2.81 -2.80
N ALA A 170 -11.85 1.60 -3.28
CA ALA A 170 -12.63 1.35 -4.48
C ALA A 170 -14.13 1.52 -4.20
N HIS A 171 -14.81 2.23 -5.11
CA HIS A 171 -16.27 2.39 -5.13
C HIS A 171 -16.90 1.76 -6.38
N THR A 172 -16.09 1.47 -7.41
CA THR A 172 -16.52 0.91 -8.68
C THR A 172 -15.63 -0.29 -9.02
N ALA A 173 -16.23 -1.37 -9.52
CA ALA A 173 -15.54 -2.53 -10.07
C ALA A 173 -16.17 -2.89 -11.44
N GLY A 174 -15.33 -3.08 -12.45
CA GLY A 174 -15.78 -3.43 -13.81
C GLY A 174 -16.81 -2.45 -14.36
N SER A 175 -16.52 -1.15 -14.25
CA SER A 175 -17.36 0.01 -14.63
C SER A 175 -18.73 0.14 -13.94
N LYS A 176 -19.07 -0.75 -12.99
CA LYS A 176 -20.29 -0.69 -12.20
C LYS A 176 -20.00 -0.42 -10.72
N PRO A 177 -20.96 0.18 -9.98
CA PRO A 177 -20.82 0.34 -8.54
C PRO A 177 -20.67 -1.04 -7.88
N ILE A 178 -19.80 -1.18 -6.89
CA ILE A 178 -19.57 -2.49 -6.26
C ILE A 178 -20.83 -2.88 -5.49
N PRO A 179 -21.51 -3.99 -5.85
CA PRO A 179 -22.70 -4.43 -5.12
C PRO A 179 -22.30 -4.97 -3.74
N VAL A 180 -23.24 -4.90 -2.79
CA VAL A 180 -23.05 -5.39 -1.41
C VAL A 180 -22.62 -6.87 -1.39
N LEU A 181 -23.16 -7.68 -2.30
CA LEU A 181 -22.81 -9.10 -2.46
C LEU A 181 -21.37 -9.32 -2.92
N GLN A 182 -20.79 -8.39 -3.69
CA GLN A 182 -19.38 -8.41 -4.10
C GLN A 182 -18.51 -7.57 -3.16
N LYS A 183 -18.92 -7.47 -1.89
CA LYS A 183 -18.16 -6.82 -0.82
C LYS A 183 -18.11 -5.28 -0.87
N GLY A 184 -18.94 -4.65 -1.70
CA GLY A 184 -19.13 -3.19 -1.75
C GLY A 184 -20.04 -2.67 -0.62
N PRO A 185 -20.34 -1.37 -0.56
CA PRO A 185 -20.15 -0.35 -1.60
C PRO A 185 -18.75 0.24 -1.66
N LEU A 186 -17.94 0.06 -0.60
CA LEU A 186 -16.57 0.54 -0.51
C LEU A 186 -15.65 -0.57 -0.04
N THR A 187 -14.55 -0.76 -0.76
CA THR A 187 -13.56 -1.81 -0.47
C THR A 187 -12.15 -1.24 -0.55
N ILE A 188 -11.29 -1.57 0.40
CA ILE A 188 -9.86 -1.33 0.27
C ILE A 188 -9.27 -2.34 -0.70
N VAL A 189 -8.67 -1.84 -1.77
CA VAL A 189 -8.07 -2.63 -2.83
C VAL A 189 -6.57 -2.34 -2.86
N LEU A 190 -5.80 -3.43 -2.92
CA LEU A 190 -4.35 -3.41 -3.05
C LEU A 190 -3.96 -3.83 -4.47
N PRO A 191 -2.86 -3.28 -5.01
CA PRO A 191 -2.36 -3.69 -6.31
C PRO A 191 -1.71 -5.08 -6.23
N ALA A 192 -1.82 -5.85 -7.30
CA ALA A 192 -1.22 -7.19 -7.40
C ALA A 192 0.30 -7.20 -7.12
N ASN A 193 1.00 -6.11 -7.47
CA ASN A 193 2.45 -5.97 -7.30
C ASN A 193 2.85 -5.40 -5.93
N ALA A 194 2.03 -5.54 -4.89
CA ALA A 194 2.33 -5.00 -3.58
C ALA A 194 3.28 -5.92 -2.79
N THR A 195 4.52 -6.10 -3.29
CA THR A 195 5.56 -6.97 -2.72
C THR A 195 5.92 -6.62 -1.27
N GLN A 196 5.62 -5.40 -0.83
CA GLN A 196 5.80 -4.94 0.54
C GLN A 196 4.90 -5.68 1.55
N PHE A 197 3.80 -6.28 1.11
CA PHE A 197 2.91 -7.06 1.97
C PHE A 197 3.25 -8.54 1.88
N PRO A 198 3.49 -9.22 3.01
CA PRO A 198 3.64 -10.67 3.02
C PRO A 198 2.40 -11.32 2.41
N ALA A 199 2.57 -12.31 1.52
CA ALA A 199 1.46 -12.99 0.85
C ALA A 199 0.39 -13.51 1.83
N ARG A 200 0.81 -13.97 3.02
CA ARG A 200 -0.09 -14.40 4.10
C ARG A 200 -0.98 -13.29 4.67
N LEU A 201 -0.51 -12.04 4.63
CA LEU A 201 -1.22 -10.88 5.17
C LEU A 201 -1.93 -10.08 4.08
N TYR A 202 -1.55 -10.25 2.81
CA TYR A 202 -2.14 -9.53 1.67
C TYR A 202 -3.66 -9.52 1.70
N SER A 203 -4.31 -10.68 1.84
CA SER A 203 -5.78 -10.80 1.89
C SER A 203 -6.41 -10.14 3.11
N ARG A 204 -5.66 -9.88 4.19
CA ARG A 204 -6.18 -9.25 5.42
C ARG A 204 -6.31 -7.73 5.29
N TYR A 205 -5.54 -7.11 4.40
CA TYR A 205 -5.62 -5.67 4.13
C TYR A 205 -6.80 -5.29 3.23
N TRP A 206 -7.46 -6.28 2.63
CA TRP A 206 -8.70 -6.10 1.90
C TRP A 206 -9.86 -5.91 2.87
N VAL A 207 -10.17 -4.65 3.16
CA VAL A 207 -11.30 -4.28 4.04
C VAL A 207 -12.54 -4.06 3.19
N TRP A 208 -13.54 -4.91 3.40
CA TRP A 208 -14.85 -4.79 2.77
C TRP A 208 -15.79 -3.95 3.60
N TYR A 209 -16.79 -3.34 2.97
CA TYR A 209 -17.76 -2.47 3.65
C TYR A 209 -17.09 -1.34 4.43
N ALA A 210 -15.99 -0.80 3.91
CA ALA A 210 -15.25 0.27 4.56
C ALA A 210 -16.17 1.48 4.78
N ALA A 211 -16.32 1.88 6.04
CA ALA A 211 -17.28 2.91 6.46
C ALA A 211 -16.60 4.10 7.15
N LYS A 212 -15.46 3.87 7.81
CA LYS A 212 -14.76 4.90 8.55
C LYS A 212 -13.24 4.76 8.47
N ILE A 213 -12.53 5.89 8.38
CA ILE A 213 -11.07 5.95 8.44
C ILE A 213 -10.68 6.98 9.49
N SER A 214 -9.75 6.62 10.36
CA SER A 214 -9.18 7.54 11.36
C SER A 214 -7.67 7.38 11.44
N PRO A 215 -6.91 8.37 11.95
CA PRO A 215 -5.52 8.13 12.29
C PRO A 215 -5.42 7.12 13.44
N ALA A 216 -4.33 6.36 13.45
CA ALA A 216 -3.87 5.71 14.66
C ALA A 216 -3.40 6.79 15.68
N PRO A 217 -3.62 6.55 16.99
CA PRO A 217 -3.21 7.43 18.07
C PRO A 217 -1.68 7.52 18.16
#